data_AF-A0A952A6A9-F1
#
_entry.id   AF-A0A952A6A9-F1
#
_cell.length_a   1.000
_cell.length_b   1.000
_cell.length_c   1.000
_cell.angle_alpha   90.00
_cell.angle_beta   90.00
_cell.angle_gamma   90.00
#
_symmetry.space_group_name_H-M   'P 1'
#
loop_
_entity.id
_entity.type
_entity.pdbx_description
1 polymer ?
#
loop_
_entity_poly.entity_id
_entity_poly.type
_entity_poly.pdbx_seq_one_letter_code
_entity_poly.pdbx_strand_id
1 'polypeptide(L)' 'MKRFLGTLVVLALGLAPQARAQMQPWSVEDTGQPYRDVTVTTSEGTWMSLDVSPDGKTIAFDMLGDI' A
#
# COMPACT_ATOMS: atom_id res chain seq x y z
N MET A 1 -6.92 52.97 24.67
CA MET A 1 -7.49 52.25 23.50
C MET A 1 -6.49 51.31 22.79
N LYS A 2 -5.31 50.98 23.37
CA LYS A 2 -4.30 50.13 22.71
C LYS A 2 -4.10 48.75 23.36
N ARG A 3 -4.82 48.46 24.46
CA ARG A 3 -4.70 47.20 25.23
C ARG A 3 -5.72 46.13 24.83
N PHE A 4 -6.74 46.50 24.06
CA PHE A 4 -7.78 45.58 23.56
C PHE A 4 -7.51 45.08 22.14
N LEU A 5 -6.54 45.66 21.44
CA LEU A 5 -6.19 45.28 20.07
C LEU A 5 -5.29 44.02 20.02
N GLY A 6 -4.51 43.77 21.08
CA GLY A 6 -3.62 42.60 21.15
C GLY A 6 -4.35 41.27 21.37
N THR A 7 -5.47 41.28 22.11
CA THR A 7 -6.21 40.06 22.44
C THR A 7 -7.09 39.56 21.28
N LEU A 8 -7.54 40.47 20.41
CA LEU A 8 -8.37 40.12 19.24
C LEU A 8 -7.55 39.43 18.13
N VAL A 9 -6.25 39.70 18.03
CA VAL A 9 -5.37 39.11 17.01
C VAL A 9 -4.96 37.67 17.36
N VAL A 10 -4.83 37.34 18.64
CA VAL A 10 -4.51 35.96 19.09
C VAL A 10 -5.70 35.02 18.89
N LEU A 11 -6.94 35.51 18.96
CA LEU A 11 -8.13 34.70 18.72
C LEU A 11 -8.34 34.34 17.24
N ALA A 12 -7.84 35.16 16.31
CA ALA A 12 -7.97 34.92 14.87
C ALA A 12 -7.00 33.87 14.31
N LEU A 13 -5.86 33.62 14.98
CA LEU A 13 -4.89 32.60 14.53
C LEU A 13 -5.21 31.17 15.02
N GLY A 14 -6.07 31.02 16.04
CA GLY A 14 -6.37 29.72 16.66
C GLY A 14 -7.46 28.89 15.98
N LEU A 15 -8.19 29.45 15.01
CA LEU A 15 -9.36 28.81 14.37
C LEU A 15 -9.16 28.38 12.92
N ALA A 16 -7.96 28.51 12.35
CA ALA A 16 -7.69 27.96 11.03
C ALA A 16 -7.59 26.41 11.15
N PRO A 17 -8.47 25.63 10.50
CA PRO A 17 -8.27 24.19 10.43
C PRO A 17 -6.95 23.94 9.70
N GLN A 18 -5.95 23.41 10.40
CA GLN A 18 -4.74 22.93 9.76
C GLN A 18 -5.08 21.65 9.01
N ALA A 19 -5.62 21.80 7.80
CA ALA A 19 -5.79 20.70 6.86
C ALA A 19 -4.40 20.25 6.38
N ARG A 20 -3.73 19.43 7.19
CA ARG A 20 -2.63 18.61 6.70
C ARG A 20 -3.25 17.43 5.98
N ALA A 21 -3.25 17.47 4.66
CA ALA A 21 -3.49 16.26 3.88
C ALA A 21 -2.40 15.25 4.26
N GLN A 22 -2.75 14.25 5.07
CA GLN A 22 -1.88 13.11 5.30
C GLN A 22 -1.88 12.31 4.00
N MET A 23 -0.82 12.47 3.22
CA MET A 23 -0.54 11.53 2.13
C MET A 23 -0.34 10.17 2.78
N GLN A 24 -1.21 9.23 2.44
CA GLN A 24 -0.98 7.84 2.81
C GLN A 24 0.37 7.41 2.21
N PRO A 25 1.23 6.74 2.97
CA PRO A 25 2.43 6.13 2.43
C PRO A 25 2.04 5.19 1.30
N TRP A 26 2.79 5.21 0.20
CA TRP A 26 2.58 4.26 -0.89
C TRP A 26 2.64 2.83 -0.35
N SER A 27 1.60 2.05 -0.64
CA SER A 27 1.47 0.64 -0.26
C SER A 27 1.22 -0.18 -1.53
N VAL A 28 2.03 -1.22 -1.75
CA VAL A 28 1.84 -2.18 -2.86
C VAL A 28 0.60 -3.04 -2.62
N GLU A 29 0.30 -3.31 -1.36
CA GLU A 29 -0.80 -4.19 -0.97
C GLU A 29 -2.16 -3.50 -1.13
N ASP A 30 -2.22 -2.17 -0.97
CA ASP A 30 -3.44 -1.39 -1.12
C ASP A 30 -3.56 -0.83 -2.53
N THR A 31 -4.20 -1.61 -3.41
CA THR A 31 -4.49 -1.20 -4.78
C THR A 31 -5.62 -0.16 -4.89
N GLY A 32 -6.36 0.09 -3.80
CA GLY A 32 -7.56 0.93 -3.80
C GLY A 32 -8.71 0.41 -4.67
N GLN A 33 -8.66 -0.85 -5.11
CA GLN A 33 -9.65 -1.50 -5.97
C GLN A 33 -10.20 -2.77 -5.28
N PRO A 34 -11.45 -3.18 -5.57
CA PRO A 34 -11.96 -4.45 -5.07
C PRO A 34 -11.21 -5.63 -5.69
N TYR A 35 -10.88 -6.62 -4.88
CA TYR A 35 -10.33 -7.89 -5.37
C TYR A 35 -11.43 -8.75 -6.00
N ARG A 36 -11.02 -9.61 -6.92
CA ARG A 36 -11.87 -10.68 -7.45
C ARG A 36 -11.10 -11.97 -7.47
N ASP A 37 -11.77 -13.05 -7.13
CA ASP A 37 -11.21 -14.39 -7.26
C ASP A 37 -11.19 -14.78 -8.74
N VAL A 38 -10.06 -15.32 -9.20
CA VAL A 38 -9.88 -15.83 -10.56
C VAL A 38 -9.40 -17.27 -10.49
N THR A 39 -10.22 -18.19 -10.98
CA THR A 39 -9.81 -19.58 -11.15
C THR A 39 -8.96 -19.72 -12.41
N VAL A 40 -7.71 -20.14 -12.27
CA VAL A 40 -6.84 -20.49 -13.38
C VAL A 40 -6.72 -22.01 -13.46
N THR A 41 -7.05 -22.59 -14.60
CA THR A 41 -6.85 -24.02 -14.89
C THR A 41 -5.91 -24.14 -16.08
N THR A 42 -4.75 -24.75 -15.88
CA THR A 42 -3.77 -25.00 -16.93
C THR A 42 -3.06 -26.33 -16.67
N SER A 43 -2.49 -26.91 -17.73
CA SER A 43 -1.62 -28.09 -17.68
C SER A 43 -0.21 -27.82 -18.19
N GLU A 44 0.06 -26.59 -18.65
CA GLU A 44 1.35 -26.19 -19.21
C GLU A 44 1.74 -24.77 -18.76
N GLY A 45 3.05 -24.52 -18.76
CA GLY A 45 3.67 -23.24 -18.45
C GLY A 45 4.89 -23.04 -19.35
N THR A 46 5.28 -21.79 -19.57
CA THR A 46 6.39 -21.43 -20.47
C THR A 46 7.50 -20.81 -19.64
N TRP A 47 8.73 -21.34 -19.74
CA TRP A 47 9.91 -20.87 -19.00
C TRP A 47 9.74 -20.86 -17.48
N MET A 48 9.64 -22.04 -16.86
CA MET A 48 9.53 -22.19 -15.41
C MET A 48 10.85 -22.62 -14.78
N SER A 49 11.15 -22.11 -13.59
CA SER A 49 12.23 -22.62 -12.73
C SER A 49 11.70 -23.70 -11.79
N LEU A 50 12.54 -24.68 -11.47
CA LEU A 50 12.22 -25.77 -10.56
C LEU A 50 13.43 -26.12 -9.69
N ASP A 51 13.19 -26.29 -8.40
CA ASP A 51 14.18 -26.79 -7.44
C ASP A 51 13.62 -27.94 -6.61
N VAL A 52 14.51 -28.81 -6.14
CA VAL A 52 14.18 -30.02 -5.40
C VAL A 52 14.95 -30.04 -4.09
N SER A 53 14.25 -30.29 -2.99
CA SER A 53 14.90 -30.42 -1.68
C SER A 53 15.92 -31.57 -1.66
N PRO A 54 16.99 -31.49 -0.84
CA PRO A 54 18.00 -32.56 -0.78
C PRO A 54 17.46 -33.95 -0.46
N ASP A 55 16.32 -34.03 0.24
CA ASP A 55 15.63 -35.29 0.58
C ASP A 55 14.63 -35.76 -0.49
N GLY A 56 14.45 -35.00 -1.58
CA GLY A 56 13.58 -35.32 -2.71
C GLY A 56 12.08 -35.20 -2.43
N LYS A 57 11.66 -34.69 -1.27
CA LYS A 57 10.25 -34.68 -0.86
C LYS A 57 9.50 -33.40 -1.21
N THR A 58 10.22 -32.32 -1.49
CA THR A 58 9.63 -31.01 -1.73
C THR A 58 10.13 -30.45 -3.05
N ILE A 59 9.21 -29.85 -3.81
CA ILE A 59 9.50 -29.13 -5.04
C ILE A 59 9.05 -27.68 -4.86
N ALA A 60 9.91 -26.74 -5.27
CA ALA A 60 9.56 -25.34 -5.45
C ALA A 60 9.56 -25.03 -6.94
N PHE A 61 8.55 -24.32 -7.43
CA PHE A 61 8.44 -23.91 -8.83
C PHE A 61 7.74 -22.55 -8.95
N ASP A 62 8.05 -21.81 -10.01
CA ASP A 62 7.34 -20.58 -10.40
C ASP A 62 6.30 -20.86 -11.49
N MET A 63 5.24 -20.04 -11.58
CA MET A 63 4.19 -20.20 -12.60
C MET A 63 3.73 -18.87 -13.22
N LEU A 64 3.98 -17.73 -12.57
CA LEU A 64 3.56 -16.41 -13.07
C LEU A 64 4.73 -15.53 -13.56
N GLY A 65 5.99 -15.94 -13.30
CA GLY A 65 7.17 -15.10 -13.52
C GLY A 65 7.19 -13.86 -12.61
N ASP A 66 8.38 -13.28 -12.43
CA ASP A 66 8.71 -12.13 -11.57
C ASP A 66 8.16 -12.18 -10.12
N ILE A 67 9.07 -12.41 -9.17
CA ILE A 67 8.91 -12.06 -7.75
C ILE A 67 9.91 -10.97 -7.37
#